data_AF-A0A0L0VGF3-F1
#
_entry.id   AF-A0A0L0VGF3-F1
#
_cell.length_a   1.000
_cell.length_b   1.000
_cell.length_c   1.000
_cell.angle_alpha   90.00
_cell.angle_beta   90.00
_cell.angle_gamma   90.00
#
_symmetry.space_group_name_H-M   'P 1'
#
loop_
_entity.id
_entity.type
_entity.pdbx_description
1 polymer ?
#
loop_
_entity_poly.entity_id
_entity_poly.type
_entity_poly.pdbx_seq_one_letter_code
_entity_poly.pdbx_strand_id
1 'polypeptide(L)'
;MCIEHTPHISEIFEKLLYIGKVIAKFNLDPKRYITAFLQNHHKQIVLHHWLWGAQIGWRSTLEVLHTIKGFVRKTTEGKSRWSAYILSEAQEILAAKGGSHGQFPAGNYYNSSKITPQFFYKEAKSDRVAHLVSEDMPFLYNLIKNKINQNQMAPKVKFGGSDSGSDLDEPSQAATRAEPTPDIEESSNDEIRPSKRKYPQAQDVNDDIYNWTDRPHVVSATICAMVSFATNCRDNALQIQNSVVLLACGVTERVNTFLNYVGLSSSRRTAHRALRALGLINKRKITRIMPNKKSPLAPITCMDNIDFEESVHKKSVEKN
;
A
#
# COMPACT_ATOMS: atom_id res chain seq x y z
N MET A 1 25.89 -1.36 -50.08
CA MET A 1 27.28 -1.87 -50.08
C MET A 1 27.21 -3.38 -49.95
N CYS A 2 27.59 -4.10 -51.00
CA CYS A 2 27.78 -5.55 -50.91
C CYS A 2 29.18 -5.81 -50.36
N ILE A 3 29.29 -6.55 -49.25
CA ILE A 3 30.59 -6.98 -48.73
C ILE A 3 30.94 -8.26 -49.49
N GLU A 4 31.46 -8.12 -50.71
CA GLU A 4 31.60 -9.25 -51.65
C GLU A 4 32.71 -10.25 -51.27
N HIS A 5 33.48 -9.98 -50.20
CA HIS A 5 34.66 -10.76 -49.81
C HIS A 5 34.77 -10.94 -48.29
N THR A 6 33.69 -11.33 -47.61
CA THR A 6 33.76 -11.71 -46.19
C THR A 6 34.50 -13.04 -46.03
N PRO A 7 35.58 -13.11 -45.23
CA PRO A 7 36.24 -14.37 -44.93
C PRO A 7 35.28 -15.32 -44.19
N HIS A 8 35.34 -16.62 -44.50
CA HIS A 8 34.57 -17.63 -43.80
C HIS A 8 35.17 -17.85 -42.41
N ILE A 9 34.55 -17.24 -41.40
CA ILE A 9 34.96 -17.34 -40.00
C ILE A 9 33.97 -18.23 -39.26
N SER A 10 34.45 -19.27 -38.60
CA SER A 10 33.60 -20.20 -37.83
C SER A 10 33.36 -19.69 -36.41
N GLU A 11 34.43 -19.32 -35.72
CA GLU A 11 34.41 -19.02 -34.28
C GLU A 11 33.90 -17.61 -33.97
N ILE A 12 33.21 -17.46 -32.84
CA ILE A 12 32.56 -16.18 -32.50
C ILE A 12 33.56 -15.09 -32.13
N PHE A 13 34.67 -15.42 -31.47
CA PHE A 13 35.68 -14.43 -31.10
C PHE A 13 36.38 -13.87 -32.35
N GLU A 14 36.64 -14.71 -33.36
CA GLU A 14 37.23 -14.28 -34.63
C GLU A 14 36.29 -13.34 -35.39
N LYS A 15 34.97 -13.62 -35.38
CA LYS A 15 33.95 -12.71 -35.95
C LYS A 15 33.96 -11.36 -35.24
N LEU A 16 34.02 -11.36 -33.90
CA LEU A 16 34.06 -10.13 -33.09
C LEU A 16 35.33 -9.32 -33.35
N LEU A 17 36.49 -9.96 -33.47
CA LEU A 17 37.75 -9.31 -33.80
C LEU A 17 37.73 -8.70 -35.21
N TYR A 18 37.20 -9.43 -36.19
CA TYR A 18 37.06 -8.93 -37.57
C TYR A 18 36.12 -7.72 -37.62
N ILE A 19 34.93 -7.82 -37.05
CA ILE A 19 33.96 -6.72 -36.99
C ILE A 19 34.57 -5.51 -36.25
N GLY A 20 35.28 -5.75 -35.14
CA GLY A 20 35.99 -4.70 -34.41
C GLY A 20 36.99 -3.94 -35.28
N LYS A 21 37.79 -4.65 -36.10
CA LYS A 21 38.70 -4.03 -37.07
C LYS A 21 37.97 -3.21 -38.14
N VAL A 22 36.83 -3.71 -38.63
CA VAL A 22 36.00 -2.99 -39.62
C VAL A 22 35.45 -1.70 -39.02
N ILE A 23 34.87 -1.76 -37.82
CA ILE A 23 34.33 -0.57 -37.13
C ILE A 23 35.44 0.47 -36.88
N ALA A 24 36.62 0.01 -36.44
CA ALA A 24 37.78 0.89 -36.23
C ALA A 24 38.26 1.56 -37.53
N LYS A 25 38.21 0.87 -38.69
CA LYS A 25 38.55 1.45 -40.00
C LYS A 25 37.65 2.63 -40.38
N PHE A 26 36.42 2.65 -39.88
CA PHE A 26 35.48 3.77 -40.06
C PHE A 26 35.56 4.81 -38.93
N ASN A 27 36.62 4.80 -38.11
CA ASN A 27 36.82 5.69 -36.97
C ASN A 27 35.69 5.64 -35.93
N LEU A 28 35.07 4.47 -35.79
CA LEU A 28 34.07 4.19 -34.76
C LEU A 28 34.69 3.28 -33.69
N ASP A 29 34.15 3.36 -32.48
CA ASP A 29 34.34 2.36 -31.43
C ASP A 29 33.02 1.61 -31.19
N PRO A 30 33.02 0.45 -30.52
CA PRO A 30 31.81 -0.34 -30.31
C PRO A 30 30.65 0.44 -29.67
N LYS A 31 30.92 1.35 -28.72
CA LYS A 31 29.86 2.13 -28.06
C LYS A 31 29.31 3.20 -29.00
N ARG A 32 30.17 3.91 -29.72
CA ARG A 32 29.74 4.88 -30.75
C ARG A 32 28.94 4.20 -31.84
N TYR A 33 29.37 3.03 -32.31
CA TYR A 33 28.64 2.25 -33.31
C TYR A 33 27.24 1.87 -32.81
N ILE A 34 27.13 1.26 -31.62
CA ILE A 34 25.83 0.85 -31.06
C ILE A 34 24.91 2.06 -30.88
N THR A 35 25.44 3.15 -30.33
CA THR A 35 24.65 4.38 -30.10
C THR A 35 24.14 4.96 -31.41
N ALA A 36 25.03 5.13 -32.41
CA ALA A 36 24.65 5.63 -33.72
C ALA A 36 23.68 4.68 -34.43
N PHE A 37 23.86 3.36 -34.33
CA PHE A 37 22.98 2.36 -34.90
C PHE A 37 21.56 2.42 -34.29
N LEU A 38 21.45 2.56 -32.97
CA LEU A 38 20.14 2.63 -32.29
C LEU A 38 19.42 3.96 -32.52
N GLN A 39 20.14 5.05 -32.80
CA GLN A 39 19.55 6.38 -33.02
C GLN A 39 19.29 6.72 -34.49
N ASN A 40 19.76 5.92 -35.45
CA ASN A 40 19.67 6.26 -36.87
C ASN A 40 18.26 6.03 -37.46
N HIS A 41 17.76 6.99 -38.24
CA HIS A 41 16.42 6.93 -38.84
C HIS A 41 16.39 6.39 -40.29
N HIS A 42 17.50 5.90 -40.83
CA HIS A 42 17.57 5.35 -42.18
C HIS A 42 16.76 4.05 -42.30
N LYS A 43 15.90 3.95 -43.33
CA LYS A 43 14.90 2.86 -43.49
C LYS A 43 15.47 1.46 -43.27
N GLN A 44 16.62 1.14 -43.86
CA GLN A 44 17.24 -0.18 -43.71
C GLN A 44 17.76 -0.44 -42.28
N ILE A 45 18.25 0.58 -41.58
CA ILE A 45 18.75 0.44 -40.20
C ILE A 45 17.58 0.30 -39.23
N VAL A 46 16.49 1.06 -39.47
CA VAL A 46 15.26 0.97 -38.68
C VAL A 46 14.68 -0.44 -38.70
N LEU A 47 14.69 -1.12 -39.86
CA LEU A 47 14.28 -2.52 -39.99
C LEU A 47 15.14 -3.50 -39.17
N HIS A 48 16.35 -3.11 -38.76
CA HIS A 48 17.19 -3.94 -37.90
C HIS A 48 17.04 -3.60 -36.41
N HIS A 49 16.84 -2.33 -36.06
CA HIS A 49 16.72 -1.94 -34.65
C HIS A 49 15.28 -1.93 -34.09
N TRP A 50 14.24 -1.97 -34.92
CA TRP A 50 12.84 -1.94 -34.41
C TRP A 50 12.52 -3.14 -33.51
N LEU A 51 13.18 -4.28 -33.77
CA LEU A 51 13.08 -5.49 -32.95
C LEU A 51 13.52 -5.26 -31.50
N TRP A 52 14.34 -4.24 -31.22
CA TRP A 52 14.81 -3.94 -29.86
C TRP A 52 13.68 -3.50 -28.94
N GLY A 53 12.69 -2.77 -29.49
CA GLY A 53 11.49 -2.35 -28.76
C GLY A 53 10.28 -3.27 -28.96
N ALA A 54 10.33 -4.18 -29.93
CA ALA A 54 9.21 -5.06 -30.25
C ALA A 54 9.11 -6.23 -29.26
N GLN A 55 7.89 -6.67 -28.96
CA GLN A 55 7.63 -7.80 -28.05
C GLN A 55 8.42 -9.07 -28.43
N ILE A 56 8.57 -9.34 -29.73
CA ILE A 56 9.26 -10.54 -30.23
C ILE A 56 10.78 -10.49 -30.03
N GLY A 57 11.38 -9.30 -30.05
CA GLY A 57 12.81 -9.08 -29.84
C GLY A 57 13.19 -8.57 -28.45
N TRP A 58 12.21 -8.34 -27.58
CA TRP A 58 12.44 -7.88 -26.21
C TRP A 58 13.30 -8.86 -25.40
N ARG A 59 13.12 -10.17 -25.58
CA ARG A 59 13.90 -11.19 -24.85
C ARG A 59 15.40 -11.08 -25.12
N SER A 60 15.83 -10.95 -26.38
CA SER A 60 17.24 -10.79 -26.73
C SER A 60 17.77 -9.41 -26.34
N THR A 61 16.94 -8.38 -26.40
CA THR A 61 17.29 -7.03 -25.89
C THR A 61 17.56 -7.05 -24.39
N LEU A 62 16.73 -7.75 -23.63
CA LEU A 62 16.90 -7.94 -22.19
C LEU A 62 18.19 -8.69 -21.85
N GLU A 63 18.60 -9.66 -22.68
CA GLU A 63 19.89 -10.33 -22.55
C GLU A 63 21.07 -9.36 -22.72
N VAL A 64 21.02 -8.48 -23.74
CA VAL A 64 22.03 -7.42 -23.92
C VAL A 64 22.08 -6.50 -22.70
N LEU A 65 20.94 -6.05 -22.18
CA LEU A 65 20.87 -5.20 -20.98
C LEU A 65 21.43 -5.90 -19.74
N HIS A 66 21.15 -7.20 -19.55
CA HIS A 66 21.73 -7.99 -18.47
C HIS A 66 23.23 -8.14 -18.59
N THR A 67 23.75 -8.38 -19.79
CA THR A 67 25.19 -8.45 -20.04
C THR A 67 25.85 -7.10 -19.73
N ILE A 68 25.28 -5.98 -20.19
CA ILE A 68 25.76 -4.63 -19.84
C ILE A 68 25.76 -4.41 -18.32
N LYS A 69 24.66 -4.72 -17.65
CA LYS A 69 24.54 -4.65 -16.18
C LYS A 69 25.64 -5.46 -15.49
N GLY A 70 25.91 -6.67 -15.96
CA GLY A 70 26.98 -7.53 -15.43
C GLY A 70 28.36 -6.91 -15.57
N PHE A 71 28.66 -6.27 -16.71
CA PHE A 71 29.92 -5.54 -16.92
C PHE A 71 30.04 -4.30 -16.04
N VAL A 72 29.00 -3.48 -15.97
CA VAL A 72 29.01 -2.21 -15.19
C VAL A 72 29.15 -2.49 -13.70
N ARG A 73 28.50 -3.54 -13.18
CA ARG A 73 28.47 -3.85 -11.75
C ARG A 73 29.71 -4.59 -11.21
N LYS A 74 30.79 -4.71 -12.00
CA LYS A 74 32.03 -5.37 -11.55
C LYS A 74 32.71 -4.64 -10.39
N THR A 75 32.69 -3.31 -10.39
CA THR A 75 33.28 -2.49 -9.32
C THR A 75 32.21 -1.92 -8.39
N THR A 76 32.63 -1.46 -7.21
CA THR A 76 31.79 -0.74 -6.24
C THR A 76 31.23 0.54 -6.83
N GLU A 77 32.05 1.33 -7.51
CA GLU A 77 31.66 2.58 -8.16
C GLU A 77 30.68 2.30 -9.30
N GLY A 78 30.92 1.22 -10.05
CA GLY A 78 30.06 0.78 -11.14
C GLY A 78 28.67 0.35 -10.65
N LYS A 79 28.58 -0.34 -9.51
CA LYS A 79 27.30 -0.65 -8.83
C LYS A 79 26.56 0.63 -8.45
N SER A 80 27.26 1.62 -7.90
CA SER A 80 26.68 2.92 -7.53
C SER A 80 26.13 3.66 -8.76
N ARG A 81 26.91 3.76 -9.84
CA ARG A 81 26.47 4.38 -11.11
C ARG A 81 25.25 3.69 -11.70
N TRP A 82 25.23 2.36 -11.71
CA TRP A 82 24.06 1.60 -12.18
C TRP A 82 22.82 1.88 -11.32
N SER A 83 22.97 1.92 -10.00
CA SER A 83 21.85 2.22 -9.09
C SER A 83 21.32 3.64 -9.29
N ALA A 84 22.21 4.62 -9.49
CA ALA A 84 21.82 6.00 -9.76
C ALA A 84 21.06 6.12 -11.09
N TYR A 85 21.49 5.41 -12.12
CA TYR A 85 20.79 5.35 -13.41
C TYR A 85 19.39 4.73 -13.28
N ILE A 86 19.26 3.58 -12.59
CA ILE A 86 17.94 2.96 -12.39
C ILE A 86 17.02 3.88 -11.57
N LEU A 87 17.58 4.64 -10.61
CA LEU A 87 16.81 5.63 -9.85
C LEU A 87 16.31 6.77 -10.76
N SER A 88 17.13 7.31 -11.65
CA SER A 88 16.69 8.37 -12.58
C SER A 88 15.58 7.88 -13.51
N GLU A 89 15.72 6.68 -14.08
CA GLU A 89 14.68 6.07 -14.93
C GLU A 89 13.38 5.84 -14.15
N ALA A 90 13.47 5.37 -12.89
CA ALA A 90 12.31 5.21 -12.03
C ALA A 90 11.61 6.55 -11.73
N GLN A 91 12.37 7.64 -11.55
CA GLN A 91 11.81 8.98 -11.35
C GLN A 91 11.07 9.47 -12.59
N GLU A 92 11.60 9.24 -13.79
CA GLU A 92 10.93 9.58 -15.05
C GLU A 92 9.60 8.83 -15.22
N ILE A 93 9.58 7.53 -14.92
CA ILE A 93 8.36 6.72 -14.95
C ILE A 93 7.31 7.26 -13.98
N LEU A 94 7.73 7.71 -12.79
CA LEU A 94 6.82 8.29 -11.80
C LEU A 94 6.30 9.66 -12.24
N ALA A 95 7.14 10.51 -12.82
CA ALA A 95 6.74 11.84 -13.30
C ALA A 95 5.75 11.77 -14.47
N ALA A 96 5.89 10.78 -15.35
CA ALA A 96 4.97 10.56 -16.47
C ALA A 96 3.58 10.05 -16.04
N LYS A 97 3.47 9.47 -14.83
CA LYS A 97 2.22 8.92 -14.31
C LYS A 97 1.55 9.92 -13.38
N GLY A 98 0.53 10.61 -13.89
CA GLY A 98 -0.37 11.45 -13.09
C GLY A 98 -1.78 10.88 -13.15
N GLY A 99 -2.45 10.79 -12.00
CA GLY A 99 -3.85 10.37 -11.94
C GLY A 99 -4.80 11.37 -12.61
N SER A 100 -6.06 10.94 -12.78
CA SER A 100 -7.08 11.76 -13.42
C SER A 100 -7.34 13.08 -12.66
N HIS A 101 -7.22 14.21 -13.36
CA HIS A 101 -7.45 15.53 -12.76
C HIS A 101 -8.93 15.92 -12.81
N GLY A 102 -9.45 16.41 -11.68
CA GLY A 102 -10.79 17.01 -11.62
C GLY A 102 -11.67 16.43 -10.53
N GLN A 103 -12.94 16.81 -10.55
CA GLN A 103 -13.97 16.37 -9.60
C GLN A 103 -14.44 14.95 -9.93
N PHE A 104 -14.52 14.08 -8.92
CA PHE A 104 -15.13 12.75 -9.03
C PHE A 104 -16.57 12.83 -9.55
N PRO A 105 -17.00 12.00 -10.53
CA PRO A 105 -16.34 10.77 -11.01
C PRO A 105 -15.31 10.94 -12.13
N ALA A 106 -15.21 12.12 -12.75
CA ALA A 106 -14.30 12.34 -13.89
C ALA A 106 -12.84 12.57 -13.48
N GLY A 107 -12.59 12.81 -12.19
CA GLY A 107 -11.25 12.92 -11.61
C GLY A 107 -11.24 12.41 -10.16
N ASN A 108 -10.11 12.55 -9.47
CA ASN A 108 -9.92 11.95 -8.16
C ASN A 108 -10.41 12.81 -6.97
N TYR A 109 -10.92 14.01 -7.21
CA TYR A 109 -11.34 14.94 -6.14
C TYR A 109 -12.72 14.67 -5.59
N TYR A 110 -12.80 14.48 -4.28
CA TYR A 110 -14.04 14.40 -3.52
C TYR A 110 -14.31 15.73 -2.81
N ASN A 111 -15.47 16.33 -3.14
CA ASN A 111 -15.94 17.51 -2.45
C ASN A 111 -16.59 17.11 -1.13
N SER A 112 -15.96 17.45 0.00
CA SER A 112 -16.46 17.11 1.33
C SER A 112 -17.88 17.60 1.60
N SER A 113 -18.33 18.68 0.98
CA SER A 113 -19.69 19.21 1.18
C SER A 113 -20.76 18.44 0.38
N LYS A 114 -20.36 17.52 -0.50
CA LYS A 114 -21.24 16.71 -1.35
C LYS A 114 -21.07 15.20 -1.12
N ILE A 115 -20.36 14.80 -0.07
CA ILE A 115 -20.16 13.37 0.25
C ILE A 115 -21.49 12.72 0.64
N THR A 116 -21.68 11.50 0.16
CA THR A 116 -22.84 10.66 0.45
C THR A 116 -22.42 9.41 1.25
N PRO A 117 -23.35 8.70 1.90
CA PRO A 117 -23.03 7.48 2.63
C PRO A 117 -22.32 6.40 1.81
N GLN A 118 -22.62 6.31 0.50
CA GLN A 118 -22.01 5.35 -0.43
C GLN A 118 -20.49 5.45 -0.48
N PHE A 119 -19.93 6.64 -0.26
CA PHE A 119 -18.49 6.85 -0.21
C PHE A 119 -17.78 5.94 0.81
N PHE A 120 -18.46 5.59 1.90
CA PHE A 120 -17.91 4.78 2.99
C PHE A 120 -18.20 3.28 2.87
N TYR A 121 -18.90 2.84 1.82
CA TYR A 121 -19.20 1.42 1.59
C TYR A 121 -17.92 0.64 1.24
N LYS A 122 -17.90 -0.65 1.56
CA LYS A 122 -16.71 -1.50 1.39
C LYS A 122 -16.33 -1.62 -0.09
N GLU A 123 -17.33 -1.74 -0.96
CA GLU A 123 -17.19 -1.84 -2.41
C GLU A 123 -16.58 -0.55 -2.96
N ALA A 124 -17.16 0.61 -2.62
CA ALA A 124 -16.65 1.90 -3.06
C ALA A 124 -15.21 2.16 -2.57
N LYS A 125 -14.83 1.68 -1.38
CA LYS A 125 -13.45 1.73 -0.89
C LYS A 125 -12.52 0.86 -1.72
N SER A 126 -12.93 -0.39 -1.97
CA SER A 126 -12.18 -1.35 -2.77
C SER A 126 -11.96 -0.84 -4.20
N ASP A 127 -12.98 -0.27 -4.83
CA ASP A 127 -12.89 0.26 -6.19
C ASP A 127 -11.89 1.41 -6.29
N ARG A 128 -11.90 2.33 -5.31
CA ARG A 128 -10.91 3.43 -5.25
C ARG A 128 -9.49 2.92 -5.09
N VAL A 129 -9.30 1.91 -4.22
CA VAL A 129 -7.98 1.30 -4.03
C VAL A 129 -7.54 0.59 -5.30
N ALA A 130 -8.43 -0.17 -5.94
CA ALA A 130 -8.14 -0.86 -7.20
C ALA A 130 -7.68 0.13 -8.27
N HIS A 131 -8.46 1.19 -8.53
CA HIS A 131 -8.11 2.24 -9.49
C HIS A 131 -6.75 2.89 -9.19
N LEU A 132 -6.50 3.23 -7.92
CA LEU A 132 -5.23 3.81 -7.50
C LEU A 132 -4.03 2.91 -7.82
N VAL A 133 -4.15 1.59 -7.61
CA VAL A 133 -3.03 0.65 -7.76
C VAL A 133 -2.90 0.08 -9.17
N SER A 134 -3.96 0.07 -9.98
CA SER A 134 -3.92 -0.43 -11.36
C SER A 134 -3.67 0.68 -12.38
N GLU A 135 -4.25 1.86 -12.17
CA GLU A 135 -4.28 2.94 -13.16
C GLU A 135 -3.39 4.11 -12.75
N ASP A 136 -3.64 4.71 -11.56
CA ASP A 136 -2.96 5.95 -11.18
C ASP A 136 -1.48 5.73 -10.83
N MET A 137 -1.16 4.74 -9.99
CA MET A 137 0.19 4.53 -9.45
C MET A 137 0.72 3.08 -9.47
N PRO A 138 0.53 2.30 -10.57
CA PRO A 138 0.91 0.89 -10.59
C PRO A 138 2.42 0.64 -10.43
N PHE A 139 3.26 1.56 -10.88
CA PHE A 139 4.72 1.39 -10.76
C PHE A 139 5.18 1.53 -9.30
N LEU A 140 4.76 2.60 -8.62
CA LEU A 140 5.10 2.84 -7.21
C LEU A 140 4.52 1.75 -6.31
N TYR A 141 3.26 1.39 -6.55
CA TYR A 141 2.57 0.35 -5.80
C TYR A 141 3.36 -0.97 -5.82
N ASN A 142 3.74 -1.44 -7.02
CA ASN A 142 4.47 -2.71 -7.15
C ASN A 142 5.86 -2.62 -6.51
N LEU A 143 6.55 -1.49 -6.61
CA LEU A 143 7.87 -1.30 -5.99
C LEU A 143 7.78 -1.41 -4.46
N ILE A 144 6.83 -0.72 -3.83
CA ILE A 144 6.62 -0.74 -2.38
C ILE A 144 6.16 -2.13 -1.93
N LYS A 145 5.19 -2.72 -2.64
CA LYS A 145 4.66 -4.06 -2.31
C LYS A 145 5.76 -5.11 -2.33
N ASN A 146 6.60 -5.10 -3.36
CA ASN A 146 7.74 -6.00 -3.46
C ASN A 146 8.72 -5.81 -2.30
N LYS A 147 9.00 -4.56 -1.91
CA LYS A 147 9.89 -4.25 -0.78
C LYS A 147 9.32 -4.79 0.55
N ILE A 148 8.02 -4.65 0.78
CA ILE A 148 7.36 -5.15 1.99
C ILE A 148 7.35 -6.69 2.00
N ASN A 149 7.02 -7.32 0.87
CA ASN A 149 6.99 -8.78 0.75
C ASN A 149 8.36 -9.43 1.01
N GLN A 150 9.44 -8.85 0.47
CA GLN A 150 10.79 -9.36 0.69
C GLN A 150 11.19 -9.36 2.17
N ASN A 151 10.74 -8.35 2.93
CA ASN A 151 11.03 -8.26 4.35
C ASN A 151 10.22 -9.28 5.18
N GLN A 152 9.05 -9.69 4.72
CA GLN A 152 8.25 -10.73 5.38
C GLN A 152 8.83 -12.14 5.17
N MET A 153 9.53 -12.37 4.06
CA MET A 153 10.13 -13.67 3.71
C MET A 153 11.59 -13.82 4.19
N ALA A 154 12.21 -12.77 4.72
CA ALA A 154 13.57 -12.84 5.23
C ALA A 154 13.60 -13.67 6.54
N PRO A 155 14.54 -14.62 6.70
CA PRO A 155 14.72 -15.32 7.99
C PRO A 155 14.92 -14.29 9.09
N LYS A 156 14.11 -14.32 10.16
CA LYS A 156 14.34 -13.51 11.36
C LYS A 156 15.74 -13.87 11.87
N VAL A 157 16.72 -13.01 11.61
CA VAL A 157 18.07 -13.14 12.17
C VAL A 157 17.89 -13.08 13.69
N LYS A 158 18.15 -14.18 14.39
CA LYS A 158 18.25 -14.16 15.84
C LYS A 158 19.43 -13.25 16.18
N PHE A 159 19.16 -11.99 16.49
CA PHE A 159 20.15 -11.16 17.15
C PHE A 159 20.47 -11.84 18.48
N GLY A 160 21.72 -12.26 18.63
CA GLY A 160 22.24 -12.84 19.86
C GLY A 160 21.98 -11.87 21.02
N GLY A 161 21.57 -12.43 22.15
CA GLY A 161 21.10 -11.67 23.30
C GLY A 161 22.10 -10.64 23.78
N SER A 162 21.64 -9.40 23.86
CA SER A 162 21.64 -8.64 25.10
C SER A 162 20.74 -7.42 24.89
N ASP A 163 19.94 -7.12 25.89
CA ASP A 163 18.94 -6.03 25.98
C ASP A 163 17.56 -6.36 25.39
N SER A 164 16.75 -7.10 26.17
CA SER A 164 15.33 -7.31 25.92
C SER A 164 14.51 -6.70 27.06
N GLY A 165 14.19 -5.41 26.94
CA GLY A 165 12.90 -4.91 27.41
C GLY A 165 11.82 -5.52 26.51
N SER A 166 10.97 -6.36 27.07
CA SER A 166 9.98 -7.15 26.33
C SER A 166 8.72 -6.33 26.07
N ASP A 167 8.67 -5.60 24.96
CA ASP A 167 7.43 -5.05 24.39
C ASP A 167 7.15 -5.74 23.05
N LEU A 168 6.75 -7.01 23.11
CA LEU A 168 6.21 -7.73 21.96
C LEU A 168 4.92 -8.45 22.39
N ASP A 169 3.79 -7.75 22.24
CA ASP A 169 2.47 -8.37 22.19
C ASP A 169 2.31 -9.09 20.83
N GLU A 170 2.80 -10.33 20.76
CA GLU A 170 2.48 -11.26 19.68
C GLU A 170 1.49 -12.31 20.25
N PRO A 171 0.26 -12.45 19.71
CA PRO A 171 -0.71 -13.41 20.24
C PRO A 171 -0.21 -14.85 20.05
N SER A 172 0.11 -15.50 21.15
CA SER A 172 0.60 -16.88 21.19
C SER A 172 -0.48 -17.86 20.71
N GLN A 173 -0.20 -18.56 19.61
CA GLN A 173 -0.93 -19.78 19.24
C GLN A 173 -0.48 -20.92 20.17
N ALA A 174 -1.28 -21.21 21.20
CA ALA A 174 -1.07 -22.41 22.01
C ALA A 174 -2.00 -23.52 21.55
N ALA A 175 -1.38 -24.54 20.95
CA ALA A 175 -2.00 -25.79 20.55
C ALA A 175 -2.58 -26.56 21.75
N THR A 176 -3.73 -27.18 21.50
CA THR A 176 -4.43 -28.13 22.34
C THR A 176 -3.53 -29.25 22.86
N ARG A 177 -3.51 -29.45 24.18
CA ARG A 177 -3.32 -30.79 24.78
C ARG A 177 -4.02 -30.86 26.13
N ALA A 178 -5.09 -31.65 26.18
CA ALA A 178 -5.73 -32.08 27.41
C ALA A 178 -4.82 -33.06 28.16
N GLU A 179 -4.82 -33.00 29.50
CA GLU A 179 -5.12 -34.15 30.38
C GLU A 179 -5.13 -33.74 31.88
N PRO A 180 -5.67 -34.58 32.79
CA PRO A 180 -6.67 -34.17 33.77
C PRO A 180 -6.12 -34.06 35.19
N THR A 181 -6.92 -33.52 36.12
CA THR A 181 -6.63 -33.67 37.56
C THR A 181 -7.95 -33.83 38.33
N PRO A 182 -7.96 -34.68 39.37
CA PRO A 182 -9.16 -35.32 39.89
C PRO A 182 -9.86 -34.52 40.99
N ASP A 183 -11.08 -34.97 41.26
CA ASP A 183 -11.99 -34.55 42.32
C ASP A 183 -11.35 -34.54 43.72
N ILE A 184 -11.81 -33.63 44.59
CA ILE A 184 -12.28 -33.91 45.97
C ILE A 184 -13.12 -32.70 46.45
N GLU A 185 -14.26 -33.07 47.01
CA GLU A 185 -15.38 -32.32 47.59
C GLU A 185 -14.93 -31.47 48.82
N GLU A 186 -15.64 -30.45 49.32
CA GLU A 186 -16.96 -30.53 49.94
C GLU A 186 -17.47 -29.13 50.40
N SER A 187 -18.79 -28.94 50.36
CA SER A 187 -19.64 -28.22 51.35
C SER A 187 -19.58 -26.67 51.43
N SER A 188 -20.67 -25.88 51.49
CA SER A 188 -22.13 -26.11 51.59
C SER A 188 -22.90 -24.80 51.24
N ASN A 189 -24.09 -24.97 50.62
CA ASN A 189 -25.39 -24.25 50.68
C ASN A 189 -25.49 -22.88 51.40
N ASP A 190 -26.34 -21.89 51.08
CA ASP A 190 -27.56 -21.67 50.27
C ASP A 190 -27.67 -20.11 50.24
N GLU A 191 -28.26 -19.34 49.32
CA GLU A 191 -29.58 -19.46 48.70
C GLU A 191 -29.79 -18.27 47.71
N ILE A 192 -30.85 -18.36 46.90
CA ILE A 192 -31.49 -17.34 46.03
C ILE A 192 -30.94 -17.18 44.60
N ARG A 193 -31.67 -17.87 43.71
CA ARG A 193 -31.55 -17.85 42.24
C ARG A 193 -32.44 -16.74 41.64
N PRO A 194 -31.92 -15.81 40.81
CA PRO A 194 -32.71 -15.10 39.82
C PRO A 194 -32.46 -15.67 38.41
N SER A 195 -33.55 -16.06 37.77
CA SER A 195 -33.73 -16.49 36.38
C SER A 195 -32.55 -16.31 35.40
N LYS A 196 -32.12 -17.44 34.83
CA LYS A 196 -31.27 -17.50 33.62
C LYS A 196 -31.97 -16.78 32.45
N ARG A 197 -31.77 -15.46 32.31
CA ARG A 197 -31.89 -14.80 31.02
C ARG A 197 -30.74 -15.30 30.16
N LYS A 198 -31.05 -16.13 29.16
CA LYS A 198 -30.10 -16.47 28.10
C LYS A 198 -29.77 -15.18 27.36
N TYR A 199 -28.68 -14.53 27.72
CA TYR A 199 -27.96 -13.69 26.77
C TYR A 199 -27.57 -14.62 25.61
N PRO A 200 -27.82 -14.25 24.34
CA PRO A 200 -27.17 -14.94 23.25
C PRO A 200 -25.67 -14.81 23.52
N GLN A 201 -25.00 -15.94 23.78
CA GLN A 201 -23.55 -16.00 23.75
C GLN A 201 -23.14 -15.37 22.42
N ALA A 202 -22.38 -14.28 22.51
CA ALA A 202 -21.65 -13.77 21.37
C ALA A 202 -20.90 -14.99 20.81
N GLN A 203 -21.28 -15.41 19.61
CA GLN A 203 -20.43 -16.30 18.84
C GLN A 203 -19.10 -15.57 18.79
N ASP A 204 -18.05 -16.18 19.34
CA ASP A 204 -16.67 -15.79 19.08
C ASP A 204 -16.45 -15.94 17.58
N VAL A 205 -16.85 -14.91 16.83
CA VAL A 205 -16.39 -14.70 15.49
C VAL A 205 -14.91 -14.41 15.69
N ASN A 206 -14.06 -15.39 15.35
CA ASN A 206 -12.66 -15.14 15.03
C ASN A 206 -12.61 -14.24 13.77
N ASP A 207 -13.09 -13.01 13.93
CA ASP A 207 -12.86 -11.91 13.00
C ASP A 207 -11.50 -11.35 13.42
N ASP A 208 -10.43 -11.98 12.94
CA ASP A 208 -9.15 -11.29 12.87
C ASP A 208 -9.36 -10.10 11.94
N ILE A 209 -9.75 -8.95 12.52
CA ILE A 209 -10.07 -7.68 11.84
C ILE A 209 -8.94 -7.28 10.87
N TYR A 210 -7.73 -7.79 11.11
CA TYR A 210 -6.54 -7.57 10.30
C TYR A 210 -5.98 -8.89 9.78
N ASN A 211 -6.32 -9.22 8.53
CA ASN A 211 -5.65 -10.31 7.84
C ASN A 211 -4.21 -9.89 7.47
N TRP A 212 -3.22 -10.44 8.18
CA TRP A 212 -1.80 -10.17 7.95
C TRP A 212 -1.33 -10.48 6.53
N THR A 213 -1.99 -11.39 5.82
CA THR A 213 -1.67 -11.71 4.42
C THR A 213 -1.96 -10.57 3.45
N ASP A 214 -2.87 -9.65 3.82
CA ASP A 214 -3.22 -8.48 3.02
C ASP A 214 -2.41 -7.21 3.38
N ARG A 215 -1.62 -7.28 4.46
CA ARG A 215 -0.83 -6.14 4.95
C ARG A 215 0.06 -5.50 3.88
N PRO A 216 0.80 -6.24 3.02
CA PRO A 216 1.61 -5.63 1.98
C PRO A 216 0.79 -4.83 0.96
N HIS A 217 -0.41 -5.32 0.61
CA HIS A 217 -1.31 -4.61 -0.29
C HIS A 217 -1.83 -3.32 0.38
N VAL A 218 -2.39 -3.44 1.59
CA VAL A 218 -2.98 -2.30 2.33
C VAL A 218 -1.95 -1.20 2.58
N VAL A 219 -0.75 -1.55 3.05
CA VAL A 219 0.31 -0.57 3.32
C VAL A 219 0.77 0.10 2.02
N SER A 220 0.99 -0.67 0.95
CA SER A 220 1.46 -0.12 -0.32
C SER A 220 0.42 0.82 -0.95
N ALA A 221 -0.86 0.43 -0.93
CA ALA A 221 -1.95 1.27 -1.42
C ALA A 221 -2.10 2.54 -0.59
N THR A 222 -1.98 2.43 0.74
CA THR A 222 -2.02 3.59 1.66
C THR A 222 -0.89 4.56 1.37
N ILE A 223 0.35 4.07 1.18
CA ILE A 223 1.49 4.94 0.84
C ILE A 223 1.28 5.60 -0.52
N CYS A 224 0.75 4.89 -1.52
CA CYS A 224 0.43 5.51 -2.81
C CYS A 224 -0.62 6.62 -2.67
N ALA A 225 -1.66 6.41 -1.85
CA ALA A 225 -2.67 7.43 -1.58
C ALA A 225 -2.10 8.63 -0.82
N MET A 226 -1.15 8.42 0.09
CA MET A 226 -0.43 9.51 0.78
C MET A 226 0.41 10.32 -0.21
N VAL A 227 1.18 9.65 -1.08
CA VAL A 227 2.01 10.30 -2.09
C VAL A 227 1.15 11.09 -3.06
N SER A 228 0.06 10.50 -3.56
CA SER A 228 -0.89 11.17 -4.46
C SER A 228 -1.52 12.42 -3.82
N PHE A 229 -1.96 12.31 -2.57
CA PHE A 229 -2.50 13.47 -1.84
C PHE A 229 -1.44 14.55 -1.58
N ALA A 230 -0.20 14.15 -1.28
CA ALA A 230 0.89 15.09 -1.02
C ALA A 230 1.33 15.85 -2.28
N THR A 231 1.31 15.20 -3.44
CA THR A 231 1.60 15.86 -4.73
C THR A 231 0.42 16.71 -5.20
N ASN A 232 -0.81 16.25 -4.93
CA ASN A 232 -2.03 16.94 -5.28
C ASN A 232 -3.11 16.71 -4.22
N CYS A 233 -3.39 17.71 -3.38
CA CYS A 233 -4.42 17.63 -2.35
C CYS A 233 -5.84 17.40 -2.89
N ARG A 234 -6.02 17.38 -4.22
CA ARG A 234 -7.26 16.96 -4.86
C ARG A 234 -7.41 15.45 -4.96
N ASP A 235 -6.38 14.66 -4.73
CA ASP A 235 -6.45 13.20 -4.58
C ASP A 235 -6.74 12.82 -3.12
N ASN A 236 -7.95 13.15 -2.64
CA ASN A 236 -8.23 13.24 -1.19
C ASN A 236 -9.17 12.16 -0.63
N ALA A 237 -9.46 11.10 -1.38
CA ALA A 237 -10.48 10.12 -0.99
C ALA A 237 -10.12 9.42 0.33
N LEU A 238 -8.91 8.87 0.44
CA LEU A 238 -8.47 8.20 1.66
C LEU A 238 -8.44 9.18 2.85
N GLN A 239 -7.97 10.39 2.61
CA GLN A 239 -7.77 11.41 3.62
C GLN A 239 -9.10 11.91 4.19
N ILE A 240 -10.13 12.07 3.36
CA ILE A 240 -11.47 12.41 3.86
C ILE A 240 -12.03 11.24 4.67
N GLN A 241 -11.93 10.02 4.16
CA GLN A 241 -12.38 8.83 4.88
C GLN A 241 -11.75 8.75 6.27
N ASN A 242 -10.43 8.83 6.35
CA ASN A 242 -9.70 8.78 7.60
C ASN A 242 -10.08 9.95 8.50
N SER A 243 -10.19 11.18 7.98
CA SER A 243 -10.56 12.34 8.80
C SER A 243 -11.93 12.22 9.48
N VAL A 244 -12.91 11.61 8.80
CA VAL A 244 -14.26 11.38 9.36
C VAL A 244 -14.23 10.28 10.41
N VAL A 245 -13.52 9.18 10.13
CA VAL A 245 -13.40 8.05 11.08
C VAL A 245 -12.63 8.46 12.33
N LEU A 246 -11.48 9.10 12.17
CA LEU A 246 -10.64 9.57 13.28
C LEU A 246 -11.42 10.54 14.19
N LEU A 247 -12.16 11.48 13.59
CA LEU A 247 -12.99 12.40 14.35
C LEU A 247 -14.10 11.67 15.13
N ALA A 248 -14.73 10.66 14.52
CA ALA A 248 -15.73 9.83 15.19
C ALA A 248 -15.14 8.95 16.31
N CYS A 249 -13.87 8.57 16.20
CA CYS A 249 -13.11 7.83 17.21
C CYS A 249 -12.51 8.73 18.30
N GLY A 250 -12.89 10.02 18.38
CA GLY A 250 -12.40 10.92 19.42
C GLY A 250 -10.93 11.35 19.26
N VAL A 251 -10.33 11.17 18.07
CA VAL A 251 -8.95 11.59 17.83
C VAL A 251 -8.83 13.10 17.98
N THR A 252 -7.90 13.52 18.83
CA THR A 252 -7.68 14.93 19.14
C THR A 252 -7.24 15.72 17.91
N GLU A 253 -7.50 17.02 17.93
CA GLU A 253 -7.11 17.91 16.82
C GLU A 253 -5.60 17.95 16.59
N ARG A 254 -4.81 17.83 17.66
CA ARG A 254 -3.35 17.78 17.57
C ARG A 254 -2.89 16.55 16.78
N VAL A 255 -3.46 15.38 17.08
CA VAL A 255 -3.15 14.14 16.35
C VAL A 255 -3.65 14.21 14.91
N ASN A 256 -4.87 14.70 14.66
CA ASN A 256 -5.37 14.86 13.30
C ASN A 256 -4.53 15.86 12.48
N THR A 257 -4.02 16.93 13.10
CA THR A 257 -3.14 17.90 12.44
C THR A 257 -1.85 17.24 12.00
N PHE A 258 -1.25 16.42 12.85
CA PHE A 258 -0.09 15.61 12.48
C PHE A 258 -0.42 14.66 11.33
N LEU A 259 -1.50 13.87 11.43
CA LEU A 259 -1.90 12.93 10.37
C LEU A 259 -2.21 13.61 9.05
N ASN A 260 -2.75 14.83 9.08
CA ASN A 260 -2.95 15.66 7.89
C ASN A 260 -1.62 16.14 7.30
N TYR A 261 -0.66 16.52 8.14
CA TYR A 261 0.68 16.91 7.69
C TYR A 261 1.41 15.77 6.95
N VAL A 262 1.31 14.53 7.44
CA VAL A 262 1.92 13.37 6.76
C VAL A 262 1.08 12.83 5.59
N GLY A 263 -0.11 13.37 5.35
CA GLY A 263 -1.00 12.96 4.24
C GLY A 263 -1.86 11.72 4.51
N LEU A 264 -1.99 11.29 5.77
CA LEU A 264 -2.87 10.18 6.18
C LEU A 264 -4.33 10.61 6.40
N SER A 265 -4.56 11.88 6.72
CA SER A 265 -5.89 12.43 7.01
C SER A 265 -6.07 13.78 6.30
N SER A 266 -7.30 14.26 6.24
CA SER A 266 -7.62 15.64 5.88
C SER A 266 -7.77 16.51 7.14
N SER A 267 -7.88 17.82 6.95
CA SER A 267 -8.17 18.74 8.06
C SER A 267 -9.48 18.39 8.79
N ARG A 268 -9.54 18.71 10.08
CA ARG A 268 -10.76 18.54 10.91
C ARG A 268 -11.95 19.31 10.32
N ARG A 269 -11.69 20.48 9.72
CA ARG A 269 -12.69 21.27 9.00
C ARG A 269 -13.29 20.51 7.81
N THR A 270 -12.48 19.75 7.08
CA THR A 270 -12.94 18.88 5.99
C THR A 270 -13.85 17.77 6.53
N ALA A 271 -13.47 17.14 7.64
CA ALA A 271 -14.28 16.13 8.30
C ALA A 271 -15.65 16.69 8.73
N HIS A 272 -15.68 17.86 9.38
CA HIS A 272 -16.96 18.51 9.76
C HIS A 272 -17.84 18.88 8.55
N ARG A 273 -17.25 19.29 7.42
CA ARG A 273 -18.01 19.52 6.17
C ARG A 273 -18.64 18.23 5.65
N ALA A 274 -17.88 17.13 5.66
CA ALA A 274 -18.39 15.81 5.29
C ALA A 274 -19.51 15.34 6.23
N LEU A 275 -19.32 15.44 7.55
CA LEU A 275 -20.34 15.10 8.53
C LEU A 275 -21.59 15.97 8.39
N ARG A 276 -21.45 17.27 8.09
CA ARG A 276 -22.61 18.14 7.83
C ARG A 276 -23.40 17.68 6.60
N ALA A 277 -22.72 17.31 5.52
CA ALA A 277 -23.37 16.79 4.32
C ALA A 277 -24.12 15.48 4.61
N LEU A 278 -23.47 14.53 5.30
CA LEU A 278 -24.08 13.27 5.74
C LEU A 278 -25.26 13.51 6.69
N GLY A 279 -25.12 14.44 7.63
CA GLY A 279 -26.16 14.82 8.57
C GLY A 279 -27.40 15.41 7.89
N LEU A 280 -27.21 16.20 6.83
CA LEU A 280 -28.32 16.71 6.02
C LEU A 280 -29.07 15.59 5.29
N ILE A 281 -28.34 14.60 4.76
CA ILE A 281 -28.93 13.41 4.12
C ILE A 281 -29.71 12.59 5.15
N ASN A 282 -29.11 12.34 6.32
CA ASN A 282 -29.76 11.59 7.39
C ASN A 282 -30.98 12.31 7.94
N LYS A 283 -30.93 13.64 8.12
CA LYS A 283 -32.08 14.46 8.50
C LYS A 283 -33.26 14.23 7.55
N ARG A 284 -33.03 14.33 6.23
CA ARG A 284 -34.07 14.07 5.22
C ARG A 284 -34.64 12.65 5.32
N LYS A 285 -33.77 11.66 5.54
CA LYS A 285 -34.20 10.25 5.72
C LYS A 285 -35.07 10.07 6.98
N ILE A 286 -34.68 10.66 8.11
CA ILE A 286 -35.43 10.61 9.36
C ILE A 286 -36.78 11.32 9.21
N THR A 287 -36.80 12.54 8.67
CA THR A 287 -38.04 13.30 8.42
C THR A 287 -39.01 12.54 7.51
N ARG A 288 -38.52 11.71 6.59
CA ARG A 288 -39.36 10.85 5.74
C ARG A 288 -39.96 9.66 6.50
N ILE A 289 -39.27 9.11 7.50
CA ILE A 289 -39.68 7.92 8.24
C ILE A 289 -40.56 8.28 9.44
N MET A 290 -40.28 9.41 10.10
CA MET A 290 -40.96 9.87 11.33
C MET A 290 -42.50 9.92 11.24
N PRO A 291 -43.15 10.29 10.12
CA PRO A 291 -44.61 10.31 10.00
C PRO A 291 -45.25 8.91 10.01
N ASN A 292 -44.46 7.84 9.82
CA ASN A 292 -44.97 6.48 9.75
C ASN A 292 -45.32 5.94 11.15
N LYS A 293 -46.60 6.03 11.51
CA LYS A 293 -47.13 5.52 12.80
C LYS A 293 -46.92 4.01 13.01
N LYS A 294 -46.64 3.24 11.96
CA LYS A 294 -46.42 1.77 12.05
C LYS A 294 -45.01 1.40 12.54
N SER A 295 -44.07 2.34 12.56
CA SER A 295 -42.68 2.11 12.98
C SER A 295 -42.15 3.34 13.73
N PRO A 296 -42.54 3.55 15.01
CA PRO A 296 -42.04 4.67 15.79
C PRO A 296 -40.52 4.61 15.89
N LEU A 297 -39.86 5.76 15.66
CA LEU A 297 -38.41 5.86 15.80
C LEU A 297 -38.06 5.72 17.29
N ALA A 298 -37.15 4.80 17.61
CA ALA A 298 -36.59 4.71 18.95
C ALA A 298 -35.86 6.02 19.32
N PRO A 299 -35.72 6.35 20.62
CA PRO A 299 -34.95 7.51 21.06
C PRO A 299 -33.56 7.53 20.42
N ILE A 300 -33.14 8.70 19.93
CA ILE A 300 -31.79 8.87 19.39
C ILE A 300 -30.85 9.01 20.59
N THR A 301 -30.09 7.94 20.88
CA THR A 301 -29.04 7.97 21.90
C THR A 301 -27.76 8.49 21.27
N CYS A 302 -27.34 9.70 21.63
CA CYS A 302 -26.01 10.20 21.31
C CYS A 302 -25.04 9.70 22.37
N MET A 303 -24.18 8.74 22.01
CA MET A 303 -23.03 8.39 22.83
C MET A 303 -21.90 9.35 22.48
N ASP A 304 -21.82 10.47 23.19
CA ASP A 304 -20.66 11.36 23.13
C ASP A 304 -19.62 10.81 24.12
N ASN A 305 -18.38 10.59 23.66
CA ASN A 305 -17.21 10.11 24.40
C ASN A 305 -17.49 9.43 25.76
N ILE A 306 -17.40 8.10 25.80
CA ILE A 306 -17.35 7.36 27.08
C ILE A 306 -16.07 7.81 27.80
N ASP A 307 -16.14 8.85 28.62
CA ASP A 307 -15.09 9.21 29.56
C ASP A 307 -15.03 8.08 30.59
N PHE A 308 -14.03 7.21 30.44
CA PHE A 308 -13.66 6.28 31.49
C PHE A 308 -12.96 7.07 32.59
N GLU A 309 -13.72 7.61 33.54
CA GLU A 309 -13.18 8.00 34.84
C GLU A 309 -12.82 6.72 35.62
N GLU A 310 -11.56 6.31 35.53
CA GLU A 310 -11.02 5.31 36.46
C GLU A 310 -10.84 5.97 37.84
N SER A 311 -11.86 5.89 38.69
CA SER A 311 -11.71 6.25 40.09
C SER A 311 -10.84 5.19 40.78
N VAL A 312 -9.55 5.47 40.96
CA VAL A 312 -8.61 4.60 41.69
C VAL A 312 -9.09 4.42 43.13
N HIS A 313 -9.80 3.33 43.42
CA HIS A 313 -10.10 2.90 44.79
C HIS A 313 -8.93 2.08 45.34
N LYS A 314 -7.77 2.72 45.56
CA LYS A 314 -6.74 2.15 46.43
C LYS A 314 -6.94 2.66 47.85
N LYS A 315 -7.78 1.97 48.63
CA LYS A 315 -7.55 1.94 50.08
C LYS A 315 -6.32 1.08 50.31
N SER A 316 -5.20 1.70 50.66
CA SER A 316 -4.04 1.00 51.20
C SER A 316 -4.47 0.28 52.48
N VAL A 317 -4.32 -1.04 52.51
CA VAL A 317 -4.41 -1.80 53.76
C VAL A 317 -3.10 -1.55 54.51
N GLU A 318 -3.17 -0.75 55.58
CA GLU A 318 -2.10 -0.70 56.58
C GLU A 318 -1.94 -2.10 57.18
N LYS A 319 -0.74 -2.66 57.05
CA LYS A 319 -0.36 -3.88 57.77
C LYS A 319 0.05 -3.47 59.20
N ASN A 320 -0.72 -3.92 60.18
CA ASN A 320 -0.24 -4.13 61.55
C ASN A 320 0.45 -5.50 61.64
#